data_AF-A0A7Y3H566-F1
#
_entry.id   AF-A0A7Y3H566-F1
#
_cell.length_a   1.000
_cell.length_b   1.000
_cell.length_c   1.000
_cell.angle_alpha   90.00
_cell.angle_beta   90.00
_cell.angle_gamma   90.00
#
_symmetry.space_group_name_H-M   'P 1'
#
loop_
_entity.id
_entity.type
_entity.pdbx_description
1 polymer ?
#
loop_
_entity_poly.entity_id
_entity_poly.type
_entity_poly.pdbx_seq_one_letter_code
_entity_poly.pdbx_strand_id
1 'polypeptide(L)'
;MRYLLYTLLIVICSSFNFKPDWGFYGHRKINRMAVFTLPQELFGFYKKNIEYITAHAVDPDKRRYALKNEFARHYIDIDHWDTIPFNNVPRDFALATMKFGQLIAYNKNDTLQIKIEEQNHKDFFYNYLFEDRYSTKIELDIDSLISFHSTEILTKKYTGLYFNNALVQYGILPYFLEDFYKRLVWAFEKKDTRAILKISADIGHYISDGHVPLHTTENYNGQMTDQIGIHAFWESRLPELFADDNYDFVVGKAEYI
;
A
#
# COMPACT_ATOMS: atom_id res chain seq x y z
N MET A 1 38.62 58.56 -30.23
CA MET A 1 38.18 57.16 -30.08
C MET A 1 37.38 57.06 -28.78
N ARG A 2 36.07 56.83 -28.87
CA ARG A 2 35.17 56.75 -27.72
C ARG A 2 34.41 55.44 -27.87
N TYR A 3 34.82 54.43 -27.10
CA TYR A 3 34.21 53.10 -27.14
C TYR A 3 32.88 53.13 -26.39
N LEU A 4 31.82 52.72 -27.08
CA LEU A 4 30.50 52.44 -26.56
C LEU A 4 30.54 51.10 -25.81
N LEU A 5 30.09 51.05 -24.56
CA LEU A 5 29.83 49.81 -23.82
C LEU A 5 28.35 49.80 -23.42
N TYR A 6 27.55 49.06 -24.19
CA TYR A 6 26.19 48.69 -23.82
C TYR A 6 26.26 47.41 -22.99
N THR A 7 26.03 47.50 -21.69
CA THR A 7 25.74 46.33 -20.85
C THR A 7 24.24 46.04 -20.91
N LEU A 8 23.88 45.02 -21.68
CA LEU A 8 22.55 44.43 -21.72
C LEU A 8 22.36 43.57 -20.44
N LEU A 9 21.51 44.03 -19.52
CA LEU A 9 21.14 43.27 -18.33
C LEU A 9 20.09 42.22 -18.76
N ILE A 10 20.52 40.99 -19.02
CA ILE A 10 19.60 39.87 -19.27
C ILE A 10 19.05 39.42 -17.92
N VAL A 11 17.84 39.86 -17.59
CA VAL A 11 17.04 39.27 -16.51
C VAL A 11 16.53 37.92 -17.00
N ILE A 12 17.21 36.85 -16.59
CA ILE A 12 16.71 35.48 -16.76
C ILE A 12 15.56 35.31 -15.77
N CYS A 13 14.34 35.63 -16.21
CA CYS A 13 13.15 35.07 -15.59
C CYS A 13 13.15 33.57 -15.88
N SER A 14 13.72 32.78 -14.98
CA SER A 14 13.43 31.35 -14.91
C SER A 14 11.98 31.21 -14.47
N SER A 15 11.08 31.12 -15.45
CA SER A 15 9.74 30.59 -15.25
C SER A 15 9.92 29.20 -14.66
N PHE A 16 9.74 29.05 -13.34
CA PHE A 16 9.53 27.75 -12.75
C PHE A 16 8.27 27.20 -13.39
N ASN A 17 8.43 26.35 -14.39
CA ASN A 17 7.36 25.49 -14.87
C ASN A 17 7.03 24.53 -13.74
N PHE A 18 6.20 24.97 -12.80
CA PHE A 18 5.38 24.05 -12.01
C PHE A 18 4.50 23.34 -13.03
N LYS A 19 4.97 22.20 -13.54
CA LYS A 19 4.04 21.20 -14.05
C LYS A 19 3.16 20.88 -12.84
N PRO A 20 1.84 21.10 -12.90
CA PRO A 20 0.98 20.58 -11.86
C PRO A 20 1.25 19.08 -11.79
N ASP A 21 1.48 18.58 -10.59
CA ASP A 21 1.55 17.14 -10.28
C ASP A 21 0.12 16.58 -10.47
N TRP A 22 -0.36 16.57 -11.71
CA TRP A 22 -1.65 16.01 -12.11
C TRP A 22 -1.69 14.55 -11.69
N GLY A 23 -2.77 14.12 -11.05
CA GLY A 23 -2.97 12.77 -10.54
C GLY A 23 -2.78 12.59 -9.04
N PHE A 24 -2.29 13.60 -8.32
CA PHE A 24 -2.00 13.47 -6.88
C PHE A 24 -2.84 14.39 -5.97
N TYR A 25 -3.74 15.19 -6.56
CA TYR A 25 -4.55 16.17 -5.84
C TYR A 25 -5.34 15.53 -4.68
N GLY A 26 -5.99 14.39 -4.94
CA GLY A 26 -6.84 13.69 -3.97
C GLY A 26 -6.10 13.36 -2.67
N HIS A 27 -4.97 12.65 -2.76
CA HIS A 27 -4.18 12.26 -1.58
C HIS A 27 -3.71 13.48 -0.77
N ARG A 28 -3.21 14.52 -1.44
CA ARG A 28 -2.76 15.75 -0.79
C ARG A 28 -3.91 16.43 -0.05
N LYS A 29 -5.06 16.59 -0.72
CA LYS A 29 -6.25 17.24 -0.16
C LYS A 29 -6.78 16.46 1.04
N ILE A 30 -6.96 15.13 0.92
CA ILE A 30 -7.46 14.27 2.00
C ILE A 30 -6.53 14.34 3.22
N ASN A 31 -5.22 14.18 3.03
CA ASN A 31 -4.24 14.25 4.13
C ASN A 31 -4.24 15.62 4.80
N ARG A 32 -4.33 16.70 4.03
CA ARG A 32 -4.43 18.06 4.56
C ARG A 32 -5.70 18.25 5.37
N MET A 33 -6.85 17.81 4.84
CA MET A 33 -8.14 17.98 5.50
C MET A 33 -8.27 17.12 6.76
N ALA A 34 -7.69 15.91 6.77
CA ALA A 34 -7.65 15.04 7.94
C ALA A 34 -7.00 15.71 9.17
N VAL A 35 -6.02 16.61 8.98
CA VAL A 35 -5.41 17.35 10.10
C VAL A 35 -6.45 18.17 10.88
N PHE A 36 -7.49 18.69 10.21
CA PHE A 36 -8.52 19.51 10.86
C PHE A 36 -9.59 18.70 11.60
N THR A 37 -9.63 17.37 11.40
CA THR A 37 -10.57 16.48 12.09
C THR A 37 -9.96 15.85 13.34
N LEU A 38 -8.64 15.98 13.53
CA LEU A 38 -7.91 15.36 14.64
C LEU A 38 -8.37 15.88 16.02
N PRO A 39 -8.27 15.02 17.05
CA PRO A 39 -8.54 15.41 18.43
C PRO A 39 -7.52 16.48 18.91
N GLN A 40 -7.91 17.24 19.94
CA GLN A 40 -7.19 18.45 20.37
C GLN A 40 -5.73 18.17 20.76
N GLU A 41 -5.47 17.00 21.33
CA GLU A 41 -4.18 16.49 21.78
C GLU A 41 -3.19 16.30 20.62
N LEU A 42 -3.70 15.96 19.43
CA LEU A 42 -2.89 15.74 18.23
C LEU A 42 -2.88 16.95 17.29
N PHE A 43 -3.95 17.73 17.29
CA PHE A 43 -4.18 18.83 16.35
C PHE A 43 -3.02 19.82 16.31
N GLY A 44 -2.53 20.28 17.46
CA GLY A 44 -1.45 21.28 17.51
C GLY A 44 -0.16 20.81 16.83
N PHE A 45 0.20 19.53 17.03
CA PHE A 45 1.38 18.93 16.42
C PHE A 45 1.23 18.80 14.90
N TYR A 46 0.12 18.23 14.43
CA TYR A 46 -0.10 18.01 13.00
C TYR A 46 -0.35 19.30 12.22
N LYS A 47 -1.07 20.27 12.80
CA LYS A 47 -1.28 21.58 12.17
C LYS A 47 0.05 22.30 11.90
N LYS A 48 0.99 22.23 12.84
CA LYS A 48 2.34 22.82 12.65
C LYS A 48 3.10 22.16 11.48
N ASN A 49 2.83 20.88 11.20
CA ASN A 49 3.50 20.09 10.18
C ASN A 49 2.62 19.80 8.95
N ILE A 50 1.52 20.55 8.76
CA ILE A 50 0.52 20.24 7.75
C ILE A 50 1.08 20.24 6.33
N GLU A 51 2.04 21.11 6.04
CA GLU A 51 2.69 21.16 4.72
C GLU A 51 3.54 19.91 4.46
N TYR A 52 4.18 19.34 5.48
CA TYR A 52 4.89 18.06 5.34
C TYR A 52 3.90 16.93 5.04
N ILE A 53 2.84 16.81 5.85
CA ILE A 53 1.83 15.77 5.67
C ILE A 53 1.17 15.86 4.28
N THR A 54 0.88 17.07 3.82
CA THR A 54 0.33 17.33 2.49
C THR A 54 1.36 17.00 1.38
N ALA A 55 2.61 17.39 1.57
CA ALA A 55 3.66 17.23 0.57
C ALA A 55 4.01 15.76 0.33
N HIS A 56 4.06 14.96 1.40
CA HIS A 56 4.52 13.57 1.43
C HIS A 56 3.39 12.54 1.28
N ALA A 57 2.12 12.96 1.18
CA ALA A 57 0.96 12.10 0.93
C ALA A 57 0.99 11.33 -0.41
N VAL A 58 2.00 11.55 -1.25
CA VAL A 58 2.14 10.97 -2.60
C VAL A 58 3.42 10.14 -2.71
N ASP A 59 4.22 10.09 -1.64
CA ASP A 59 5.46 9.35 -1.62
C ASP A 59 5.28 7.83 -1.80
N PRO A 60 4.18 7.19 -1.35
CA PRO A 60 3.91 5.79 -1.67
C PRO A 60 3.83 5.52 -3.17
N ASP A 61 3.08 6.33 -3.93
CA ASP A 61 3.02 6.16 -5.39
C ASP A 61 4.38 6.36 -6.06
N LYS A 62 5.14 7.37 -5.60
CA LYS A 62 6.46 7.65 -6.15
C LYS A 62 7.44 6.50 -5.97
N ARG A 63 7.30 5.71 -4.89
CA ARG A 63 8.16 4.55 -4.62
C ARG A 63 7.56 3.22 -5.09
N ARG A 64 6.36 3.21 -5.66
CA ARG A 64 5.65 2.01 -6.16
C ARG A 64 6.52 1.14 -7.07
N TYR A 65 7.30 1.77 -7.94
CA TYR A 65 8.20 1.07 -8.89
C TYR A 65 9.63 0.89 -8.36
N ALA A 66 9.98 1.57 -7.27
CA ALA A 66 11.33 1.52 -6.69
C ALA A 66 11.46 0.45 -5.60
N LEU A 67 10.37 0.12 -4.91
CA LEU A 67 10.34 -0.87 -3.85
C LEU A 67 9.63 -2.15 -4.32
N LYS A 68 10.27 -3.29 -4.05
CA LYS A 68 9.71 -4.60 -4.35
C LYS A 68 8.35 -4.75 -3.64
N ASN A 69 7.33 -5.13 -4.40
CA ASN A 69 5.98 -5.38 -3.92
C ASN A 69 5.28 -4.19 -3.24
N GLU A 70 5.72 -2.95 -3.48
CA GLU A 70 4.99 -1.77 -2.99
C GLU A 70 3.59 -1.68 -3.61
N PHE A 71 3.45 -2.08 -4.88
CA PHE A 71 2.18 -2.07 -5.62
C PHE A 71 1.02 -2.70 -4.83
N ALA A 72 1.28 -3.84 -4.17
CA ALA A 72 0.27 -4.62 -3.46
C ALA A 72 -0.35 -3.88 -2.26
N ARG A 73 0.25 -2.78 -1.82
CA ARG A 73 -0.20 -2.02 -0.65
C ARG A 73 -1.23 -0.93 -1.00
N HIS A 74 -1.50 -0.72 -2.28
CA HIS A 74 -2.39 0.33 -2.77
C HIS A 74 -3.80 -0.16 -3.10
N TYR A 75 -4.06 -1.46 -3.06
CA TYR A 75 -5.35 -2.00 -3.47
C TYR A 75 -5.62 -3.37 -2.84
N ILE A 76 -6.82 -3.87 -3.06
CA ILE A 76 -7.19 -5.27 -2.88
C ILE A 76 -8.25 -5.65 -3.91
N ASP A 77 -7.96 -6.58 -4.82
CA ASP A 77 -8.94 -7.10 -5.76
C ASP A 77 -9.85 -8.10 -5.03
N ILE A 78 -10.69 -7.59 -4.13
CA ILE A 78 -11.44 -8.43 -3.19
C ILE A 78 -12.49 -9.29 -3.90
N ASP A 79 -12.97 -8.83 -5.05
CA ASP A 79 -13.88 -9.55 -5.95
C ASP A 79 -13.23 -10.76 -6.66
N HIS A 80 -11.89 -10.83 -6.67
CA HIS A 80 -11.16 -12.02 -7.08
C HIS A 80 -11.43 -13.19 -6.12
N TRP A 81 -11.58 -12.90 -4.83
CA TRP A 81 -11.59 -13.91 -3.76
C TRP A 81 -12.99 -14.33 -3.32
N ASP A 82 -13.95 -13.42 -3.36
CA ASP A 82 -15.32 -13.69 -2.93
C ASP A 82 -16.27 -12.60 -3.45
N THR A 83 -17.57 -12.77 -3.18
CA THR A 83 -18.59 -11.75 -3.43
C THR A 83 -19.15 -11.22 -2.12
N ILE A 84 -19.77 -10.03 -2.13
CA ILE A 84 -20.40 -9.43 -0.94
C ILE A 84 -21.31 -10.48 -0.25
N PRO A 85 -21.17 -10.73 1.06
CA PRO A 85 -20.46 -9.92 2.07
C PRO A 85 -19.01 -10.33 2.39
N PHE A 86 -18.34 -11.06 1.49
CA PHE A 86 -16.93 -11.49 1.59
C PHE A 86 -16.63 -12.44 2.77
N ASN A 87 -17.57 -13.34 3.06
CA ASN A 87 -17.44 -14.30 4.18
C ASN A 87 -16.24 -15.24 4.04
N ASN A 88 -15.77 -15.47 2.80
CA ASN A 88 -14.66 -16.36 2.50
C ASN A 88 -13.30 -15.66 2.58
N VAL A 89 -13.23 -14.35 2.73
CA VAL A 89 -11.97 -13.61 2.88
C VAL A 89 -11.67 -13.44 4.37
N PRO A 90 -10.69 -14.16 4.94
CA PRO A 90 -10.38 -14.04 6.36
C PRO A 90 -9.92 -12.62 6.69
N ARG A 91 -10.40 -12.05 7.79
CA ARG A 91 -9.94 -10.73 8.26
C ARG A 91 -8.52 -10.75 8.84
N ASP A 92 -8.10 -11.91 9.35
CA ASP A 92 -6.75 -12.14 9.85
C ASP A 92 -5.79 -12.40 8.67
N PHE A 93 -4.71 -11.62 8.60
CA PHE A 93 -3.78 -11.66 7.47
C PHE A 93 -3.05 -13.01 7.32
N ALA A 94 -2.69 -13.64 8.44
CA ALA A 94 -2.02 -14.93 8.44
C ALA A 94 -2.95 -16.01 7.85
N LEU A 95 -4.20 -16.02 8.31
CA LEU A 95 -5.21 -16.95 7.78
C LEU A 95 -5.54 -16.69 6.31
N ALA A 96 -5.65 -15.42 5.89
CA ALA A 96 -5.88 -15.08 4.49
C ALA A 96 -4.72 -15.54 3.60
N THR A 97 -3.48 -15.29 4.03
CA THR A 97 -2.27 -15.71 3.31
C THR A 97 -2.21 -17.23 3.19
N MET A 98 -2.51 -17.98 4.26
CA MET A 98 -2.51 -19.45 4.22
C MET A 98 -3.66 -20.03 3.41
N LYS A 99 -4.83 -19.38 3.40
CA LYS A 99 -6.00 -19.81 2.62
C LYS A 99 -5.79 -19.68 1.12
N PHE A 100 -5.23 -18.54 0.69
CA PHE A 100 -5.10 -18.21 -0.73
C PHE A 100 -3.72 -18.52 -1.33
N GLY A 101 -2.71 -18.67 -0.47
CA GLY A 101 -1.36 -19.05 -0.89
C GLY A 101 -1.16 -20.55 -1.04
N GLN A 102 -0.02 -20.93 -1.62
CA GLN A 102 0.32 -22.33 -1.88
C GLN A 102 1.77 -22.60 -1.51
N LEU A 103 1.99 -23.64 -0.70
CA LEU A 103 3.32 -24.17 -0.43
C LEU A 103 3.68 -25.18 -1.53
N ILE A 104 4.79 -24.97 -2.23
CA ILE A 104 5.18 -25.75 -3.39
C ILE A 104 6.61 -26.25 -3.22
N ALA A 105 6.79 -27.57 -3.21
CA ALA A 105 8.08 -28.21 -3.38
C ALA A 105 8.36 -28.40 -4.88
N TYR A 106 9.61 -28.21 -5.29
CA TYR A 106 9.97 -28.30 -6.71
C TYR A 106 11.33 -28.95 -6.93
N ASN A 107 11.49 -29.56 -8.11
CA ASN A 107 12.77 -29.93 -8.69
C ASN A 107 12.81 -29.49 -10.17
N LYS A 108 13.80 -29.95 -10.93
CA LYS A 108 13.95 -29.58 -12.35
C LYS A 108 12.78 -30.05 -13.26
N ASN A 109 12.04 -31.07 -12.85
CA ASN A 109 11.09 -31.80 -13.69
C ASN A 109 9.66 -31.83 -13.13
N ASP A 110 9.46 -31.51 -11.85
CA ASP A 110 8.19 -31.74 -11.13
C ASP A 110 7.99 -30.70 -10.02
N THR A 111 6.72 -30.45 -9.69
CA THR A 111 6.28 -29.61 -8.59
C THR A 111 5.20 -30.31 -7.79
N LEU A 112 5.23 -30.19 -6.47
CA LEU A 112 4.21 -30.74 -5.58
C LEU A 112 3.69 -29.65 -4.66
N GLN A 113 2.38 -29.44 -4.67
CA GLN A 113 1.72 -28.62 -3.67
C GLN A 113 1.62 -29.40 -2.36
N ILE A 114 2.17 -28.84 -1.30
CA ILE A 114 2.11 -29.38 0.06
C ILE A 114 0.96 -28.69 0.78
N LYS A 115 0.10 -29.48 1.44
CA LYS A 115 -0.99 -28.96 2.27
C LYS A 115 -0.52 -28.89 3.72
N ILE A 116 -0.74 -27.73 4.34
CA ILE A 116 -0.58 -27.55 5.78
C ILE A 116 -1.97 -27.66 6.41
N GLU A 117 -2.09 -28.45 7.47
CA GLU A 117 -3.35 -28.62 8.20
C GLU A 117 -3.78 -27.29 8.84
N GLU A 118 -5.09 -27.00 8.85
CA GLU A 118 -5.64 -25.68 9.21
C GLU A 118 -5.21 -25.20 10.60
N GLN A 119 -5.14 -26.12 11.57
CA GLN A 119 -4.72 -25.79 12.94
C GLN A 119 -3.27 -25.28 13.02
N ASN A 120 -2.44 -25.59 12.02
CA ASN A 120 -1.03 -25.20 11.95
C ASN A 120 -0.80 -23.93 11.11
N HIS A 121 -1.83 -23.34 10.50
CA HIS A 121 -1.69 -22.22 9.57
C HIS A 121 -1.03 -21.00 10.20
N LYS A 122 -1.45 -20.60 11.40
CA LYS A 122 -0.88 -19.43 12.08
C LYS A 122 0.57 -19.66 12.46
N ASP A 123 0.87 -20.82 13.06
CA ASP A 123 2.24 -21.15 13.45
C ASP A 123 3.16 -21.22 12.24
N PHE A 124 2.70 -21.80 11.13
CA PHE A 124 3.46 -21.82 9.90
C PHE A 124 3.70 -20.40 9.37
N PHE A 125 2.67 -19.57 9.31
CA PHE A 125 2.82 -18.19 8.85
C PHE A 125 3.83 -17.40 9.69
N TYR A 126 3.71 -17.44 11.02
CA TYR A 126 4.58 -16.66 11.90
C TYR A 126 6.02 -17.17 11.93
N ASN A 127 6.25 -18.47 11.81
CA ASN A 127 7.59 -19.04 11.85
C ASN A 127 8.34 -18.96 10.51
N TYR A 128 7.64 -19.02 9.37
CA TYR A 128 8.30 -19.15 8.06
C TYR A 128 7.97 -18.05 7.06
N LEU A 129 6.80 -17.41 7.16
CA LEU A 129 6.35 -16.45 6.15
C LEU A 129 6.40 -15.00 6.63
N PHE A 130 6.39 -14.76 7.94
CA PHE A 130 6.15 -13.43 8.51
C PHE A 130 7.15 -12.36 8.04
N GLU A 131 8.44 -12.68 8.03
CA GLU A 131 9.48 -11.70 7.65
C GLU A 131 9.31 -11.22 6.21
N ASP A 132 9.00 -12.14 5.29
CA ASP A 132 8.79 -11.86 3.87
C ASP A 132 7.31 -11.81 3.48
N ARG A 133 6.39 -11.59 4.43
CA ARG A 133 4.93 -11.73 4.24
C ARG A 133 4.31 -10.87 3.13
N TYR A 134 5.02 -9.82 2.69
CA TYR A 134 4.62 -8.95 1.58
C TYR A 134 5.29 -9.31 0.26
N SER A 135 5.94 -10.47 0.19
CA SER A 135 6.50 -11.02 -1.03
C SER A 135 5.49 -11.92 -1.73
N THR A 136 5.38 -11.76 -3.05
CA THR A 136 4.58 -12.64 -3.92
C THR A 136 5.11 -14.07 -3.95
N LYS A 137 6.40 -14.25 -3.68
CA LYS A 137 7.07 -15.55 -3.56
C LYS A 137 8.07 -15.49 -2.40
N ILE A 138 8.00 -16.49 -1.51
CA ILE A 138 8.89 -16.64 -0.37
C ILE A 138 9.63 -17.97 -0.54
N GLU A 139 10.94 -17.92 -0.73
CA GLU A 139 11.77 -19.13 -0.79
C GLU A 139 11.97 -19.66 0.64
N LEU A 140 11.83 -20.96 0.82
CA LEU A 140 11.93 -21.63 2.10
C LEU A 140 12.99 -22.73 2.05
N ASP A 141 13.64 -22.97 3.18
CA ASP A 141 14.51 -24.13 3.30
C ASP A 141 13.63 -25.40 3.36
N ILE A 142 13.98 -26.42 2.59
CA ILE A 142 13.23 -27.68 2.59
C ILE A 142 13.30 -28.39 3.95
N ASP A 143 14.37 -28.17 4.69
CA ASP A 143 14.55 -28.70 6.05
C ASP A 143 13.70 -27.97 7.09
N SER A 144 13.16 -26.79 6.75
CA SER A 144 12.29 -26.02 7.65
C SER A 144 10.96 -26.71 7.97
N LEU A 145 10.56 -27.71 7.17
CA LEU A 145 9.30 -28.44 7.30
C LEU A 145 9.35 -29.65 8.26
N ILE A 146 10.47 -29.91 8.95
CA ILE A 146 10.65 -31.09 9.81
C ILE A 146 9.53 -31.23 10.87
N SER A 147 8.98 -30.11 11.35
CA SER A 147 7.91 -30.10 12.34
C SER A 147 6.50 -30.37 11.78
N PHE A 148 6.30 -30.28 10.46
CA PHE A 148 4.98 -30.40 9.83
C PHE A 148 4.82 -31.64 8.96
N HIS A 149 5.91 -32.21 8.44
CA HIS A 149 5.90 -33.38 7.58
C HIS A 149 7.16 -34.24 7.72
N SER A 150 7.06 -35.52 7.34
CA SER A 150 8.21 -36.40 7.17
C SER A 150 9.08 -35.92 6.00
N THR A 151 10.00 -34.99 6.29
CA THR A 151 10.84 -34.31 5.30
C THR A 151 11.75 -35.23 4.52
N GLU A 152 12.10 -36.40 5.06
CA GLU A 152 13.03 -37.33 4.40
C GLU A 152 12.56 -37.80 3.01
N ILE A 153 11.25 -37.90 2.79
CA ILE A 153 10.69 -38.24 1.47
C ILE A 153 10.73 -37.03 0.54
N LEU A 154 10.47 -35.83 1.08
CA LEU A 154 10.47 -34.58 0.32
C LEU A 154 11.88 -34.20 -0.13
N THR A 155 12.87 -34.27 0.75
CA THR A 155 14.27 -33.90 0.46
C THR A 155 14.94 -34.86 -0.51
N LYS A 156 14.51 -36.13 -0.58
CA LYS A 156 14.99 -37.09 -1.58
C LYS A 156 14.43 -36.82 -2.98
N LYS A 157 13.24 -36.22 -3.09
CA LYS A 157 12.54 -36.01 -4.38
C LYS A 157 12.64 -34.57 -4.90
N TYR A 158 12.63 -33.58 -4.01
CA TYR A 158 12.56 -32.17 -4.34
C TYR A 158 13.83 -31.42 -3.91
N THR A 159 14.20 -30.38 -4.66
CA THR A 159 15.43 -29.61 -4.45
C THR A 159 15.21 -28.28 -3.75
N GLY A 160 13.96 -27.83 -3.63
CA GLY A 160 13.62 -26.57 -3.00
C GLY A 160 12.15 -26.46 -2.66
N LEU A 161 11.83 -25.43 -1.90
CA LEU A 161 10.49 -25.14 -1.40
C LEU A 161 10.24 -23.65 -1.53
N TYR A 162 9.05 -23.27 -1.99
CA TYR A 162 8.61 -21.88 -1.92
C TYR A 162 7.14 -21.78 -1.57
N PHE A 163 6.78 -20.66 -0.96
CA PHE A 163 5.40 -20.26 -0.78
C PHE A 163 5.02 -19.24 -1.86
N ASN A 164 4.04 -19.60 -2.69
CA ASN A 164 3.39 -18.69 -3.62
C ASN A 164 2.32 -17.91 -2.88
N ASN A 165 2.56 -16.61 -2.66
CA ASN A 165 1.64 -15.74 -1.95
C ASN A 165 0.74 -15.02 -2.96
N ALA A 166 -0.32 -15.69 -3.40
CA ALA A 166 -1.28 -15.14 -4.35
C ALA A 166 -1.98 -13.90 -3.78
N LEU A 167 -2.24 -13.85 -2.46
CA LEU A 167 -2.89 -12.70 -1.83
C LEU A 167 -2.14 -11.38 -2.10
N VAL A 168 -0.80 -11.38 -2.05
CA VAL A 168 0.00 -10.18 -2.38
C VAL A 168 -0.12 -9.78 -3.84
N GLN A 169 -0.32 -10.72 -4.76
CA GLN A 169 -0.48 -10.42 -6.19
C GLN A 169 -1.78 -9.67 -6.49
N TYR A 170 -2.82 -9.95 -5.70
CA TYR A 170 -4.14 -9.32 -5.79
C TYR A 170 -4.37 -8.23 -4.74
N GLY A 171 -3.30 -7.71 -4.13
CA GLY A 171 -3.38 -6.59 -3.20
C GLY A 171 -3.76 -6.97 -1.76
N ILE A 172 -3.17 -6.24 -0.82
CA ILE A 172 -3.20 -6.49 0.63
C ILE A 172 -3.47 -5.23 1.44
N LEU A 173 -3.96 -4.15 0.80
CA LEU A 173 -4.09 -2.84 1.43
C LEU A 173 -4.73 -2.88 2.83
N PRO A 174 -5.89 -3.52 3.07
CA PRO A 174 -6.51 -3.55 4.39
C PRO A 174 -5.64 -4.22 5.46
N TYR A 175 -4.94 -5.30 5.10
CA TYR A 175 -4.04 -6.02 6.00
C TYR A 175 -2.78 -5.23 6.31
N PHE A 176 -2.28 -4.48 5.32
CA PHE A 176 -1.09 -3.65 5.47
C PHE A 176 -1.32 -2.46 6.41
N LEU A 177 -2.53 -1.90 6.42
CA LEU A 177 -2.90 -0.77 7.30
C LEU A 177 -2.75 -1.09 8.79
N GLU A 178 -3.05 -2.33 9.21
CA GLU A 178 -2.91 -2.74 10.62
C GLU A 178 -1.46 -2.65 11.09
N ASP A 179 -0.52 -3.17 10.28
CA ASP A 179 0.91 -3.12 10.59
C ASP A 179 1.44 -1.67 10.56
N PHE A 180 0.94 -0.84 9.65
CA PHE A 180 1.32 0.57 9.59
C PHE A 180 0.81 1.38 10.78
N TYR A 181 -0.41 1.10 11.24
CA TYR A 181 -0.95 1.67 12.47
C TYR A 181 -0.07 1.33 13.68
N LYS A 182 0.30 0.05 13.86
CA LYS A 182 1.19 -0.38 14.95
C LYS A 182 2.55 0.33 14.91
N ARG A 183 3.11 0.55 13.71
CA ARG A 183 4.36 1.33 13.54
C ARG A 183 4.18 2.78 13.95
N LEU A 184 3.02 3.39 13.64
CA LEU A 184 2.71 4.75 14.05
C LEU A 184 2.61 4.86 15.58
N VAL A 185 1.90 3.93 16.22
CA VAL A 185 1.81 3.83 17.68
C VAL A 185 3.20 3.74 18.29
N TRP A 186 4.04 2.83 17.80
CA TRP A 186 5.41 2.68 18.27
C TRP A 186 6.24 3.97 18.09
N ALA A 187 6.09 4.67 16.96
CA ALA A 187 6.77 5.94 16.72
C ALA A 187 6.37 7.02 17.73
N PHE A 188 5.08 7.07 18.10
CA PHE A 188 4.57 7.94 19.18
C PHE A 188 5.15 7.57 20.54
N GLU A 189 5.16 6.28 20.90
CA GLU A 189 5.74 5.80 22.16
C GLU A 189 7.23 6.17 22.28
N LYS A 190 7.98 6.06 21.17
CA LYS A 190 9.39 6.46 21.11
C LYS A 190 9.63 7.94 20.94
N LYS A 191 8.56 8.75 20.75
CA LYS A 191 8.62 10.18 20.47
C LYS A 191 9.47 10.51 19.25
N ASP A 192 9.56 9.60 18.29
CA ASP A 192 10.31 9.82 17.05
C ASP A 192 9.47 10.68 16.10
N THR A 193 9.68 11.99 16.16
CA THR A 193 8.93 12.97 15.36
C THR A 193 9.08 12.74 13.85
N ARG A 194 10.24 12.29 13.38
CA ARG A 194 10.47 12.04 11.95
C ARG A 194 9.66 10.83 11.51
N ALA A 195 9.70 9.74 12.28
CA ALA A 195 8.93 8.55 11.99
C ALA A 195 7.43 8.81 12.06
N ILE A 196 6.95 9.55 13.08
CA ILE A 196 5.53 9.95 13.20
C ILE A 196 5.08 10.65 11.92
N LEU A 197 5.78 11.71 11.49
CA LEU A 197 5.35 12.49 10.33
C LEU A 197 5.36 11.67 9.04
N LYS A 198 6.43 10.89 8.81
CA LYS A 198 6.55 10.03 7.62
C LYS A 198 5.45 8.97 7.58
N ILE A 199 5.27 8.23 8.68
CA ILE A 199 4.28 7.15 8.75
C ILE A 199 2.88 7.73 8.65
N SER A 200 2.60 8.90 9.23
CA SER A 200 1.29 9.54 9.12
C SER A 200 0.95 10.01 7.70
N ALA A 201 1.90 10.53 6.95
CA ALA A 201 1.69 10.86 5.53
C ALA A 201 1.46 9.60 4.68
N ASP A 202 2.28 8.57 4.92
CA ASP A 202 2.18 7.28 4.23
C ASP A 202 0.85 6.57 4.54
N ILE A 203 0.44 6.47 5.82
CA ILE A 203 -0.81 5.81 6.21
C ILE A 203 -2.04 6.58 5.71
N GLY A 204 -2.00 7.91 5.69
CA GLY A 204 -3.07 8.73 5.13
C GLY A 204 -3.28 8.46 3.65
N HIS A 205 -2.20 8.25 2.90
CA HIS A 205 -2.27 7.82 1.50
C HIS A 205 -2.94 6.45 1.34
N TYR A 206 -2.45 5.41 2.03
CA TYR A 206 -3.03 4.07 1.92
C TYR A 206 -4.49 4.00 2.39
N ILE A 207 -4.86 4.77 3.43
CA ILE A 207 -6.25 4.90 3.83
C ILE A 207 -7.07 5.52 2.71
N SER A 208 -6.58 6.59 2.06
CA SER A 208 -7.30 7.20 0.93
C SER A 208 -7.45 6.28 -0.27
N ASP A 209 -6.44 5.46 -0.61
CA ASP A 209 -6.55 4.41 -1.63
C ASP A 209 -7.70 3.45 -1.31
N GLY A 210 -7.82 3.04 -0.05
CA GLY A 210 -8.88 2.12 0.40
C GLY A 210 -10.29 2.69 0.31
N HIS A 211 -10.43 4.01 0.10
CA HIS A 211 -11.69 4.69 -0.15
C HIS A 211 -11.95 4.97 -1.64
N VAL A 212 -11.05 4.55 -2.53
CA VAL A 212 -11.27 4.55 -3.98
C VAL A 212 -11.91 3.22 -4.36
N PRO A 213 -13.19 3.18 -4.80
CA PRO A 213 -13.86 1.91 -5.12
C PRO A 213 -13.16 1.09 -6.21
N LEU A 214 -12.44 1.77 -7.11
CA LEU A 214 -11.67 1.13 -8.17
C LEU A 214 -10.36 0.50 -7.67
N HIS A 215 -9.93 0.75 -6.43
CA HIS A 215 -8.82 0.04 -5.78
C HIS A 215 -9.30 -1.22 -5.05
N THR A 216 -10.57 -1.60 -5.22
CA THR A 216 -11.16 -2.78 -4.58
C THR A 216 -11.70 -3.82 -5.58
N THR A 217 -11.21 -3.84 -6.83
CA THR A 217 -11.75 -4.70 -7.89
C THR A 217 -10.72 -5.02 -8.97
N GLU A 218 -10.75 -6.25 -9.50
CA GLU A 218 -9.96 -6.63 -10.67
C GLU A 218 -10.26 -5.72 -11.87
N ASN A 219 -11.50 -5.23 -12.04
CA ASN A 219 -11.87 -4.34 -13.13
C ASN A 219 -11.50 -2.85 -12.86
N TYR A 220 -10.42 -2.61 -12.13
CA TYR A 220 -10.01 -1.29 -11.63
C TYR A 220 -9.95 -0.19 -12.70
N ASN A 221 -9.64 -0.54 -13.96
CA ASN A 221 -9.53 0.41 -15.07
C ASN A 221 -10.57 0.16 -16.17
N GLY A 222 -11.62 -0.61 -15.92
CA GLY A 222 -12.68 -0.86 -16.90
C GLY A 222 -12.26 -1.80 -18.05
N GLN A 223 -11.15 -2.51 -17.92
CA GLN A 223 -10.62 -3.40 -18.95
C GLN A 223 -11.49 -4.65 -19.21
N MET A 224 -12.41 -4.99 -18.30
CA MET A 224 -13.36 -6.10 -18.46
C MET A 224 -14.71 -5.63 -19.02
N THR A 225 -14.94 -4.32 -19.15
CA THR A 225 -16.21 -3.73 -19.58
C THR A 225 -16.05 -2.74 -20.74
N ASP A 226 -14.87 -2.70 -21.39
CA ASP A 226 -14.51 -1.74 -22.46
C ASP A 226 -14.62 -0.26 -22.04
N GLN A 227 -14.42 0.02 -20.75
CA GLN A 227 -14.43 1.37 -20.16
C GLN A 227 -13.02 1.81 -19.75
N ILE A 228 -12.02 1.50 -20.58
CA ILE A 228 -10.61 1.75 -20.29
C ILE A 228 -10.37 3.24 -19.99
N GLY A 229 -9.72 3.50 -18.84
CA GLY A 229 -9.38 4.85 -18.39
C GLY A 229 -10.30 5.39 -17.29
N ILE A 230 -11.33 4.65 -16.88
CA ILE A 230 -12.23 5.06 -15.79
C ILE A 230 -11.49 5.29 -14.46
N HIS A 231 -10.38 4.59 -14.22
CA HIS A 231 -9.55 4.77 -13.03
C HIS A 231 -9.00 6.19 -12.92
N ALA A 232 -8.24 6.62 -13.93
CA ALA A 232 -7.64 7.94 -13.97
C ALA A 232 -8.71 9.06 -14.01
N PHE A 233 -9.86 8.77 -14.66
CA PHE A 233 -10.99 9.69 -14.64
C PHE A 233 -11.52 9.90 -13.21
N TRP A 234 -11.73 8.83 -12.45
CA TRP A 234 -12.24 8.88 -11.09
C TRP A 234 -11.25 9.47 -10.10
N GLU A 235 -10.02 8.95 -10.07
CA GLU A 235 -9.00 9.28 -9.08
C GLU A 235 -8.40 10.67 -9.28
N SER A 236 -8.20 11.08 -10.54
CA SER A 236 -7.53 12.34 -10.86
C SER A 236 -8.51 13.39 -11.37
N ARG A 237 -9.21 13.09 -12.47
CA ARG A 237 -9.92 14.12 -13.24
C ARG A 237 -11.11 14.72 -12.49
N LEU A 238 -11.90 13.91 -11.80
CA LEU A 238 -13.06 14.38 -11.05
C LEU A 238 -12.64 15.29 -9.87
N PRO A 239 -11.75 14.88 -8.95
CA PRO A 239 -11.29 15.76 -7.88
C PRO A 239 -10.67 17.07 -8.39
N GLU A 240 -9.81 17.00 -9.40
CA GLU A 240 -9.13 18.20 -9.91
C GLU A 240 -10.08 19.23 -10.54
N LEU A 241 -11.20 18.78 -11.10
CA LEU A 241 -12.19 19.66 -11.71
C LEU A 241 -13.21 20.22 -10.72
N PHE A 242 -13.58 19.44 -9.70
CA PHE A 242 -14.79 19.71 -8.92
C PHE A 242 -14.55 19.86 -7.42
N ALA A 243 -13.40 19.45 -6.90
CA ALA A 243 -13.19 19.40 -5.46
C ALA A 243 -13.27 20.77 -4.79
N ASP A 244 -12.56 21.77 -5.32
CA ASP A 244 -12.51 23.09 -4.69
C ASP A 244 -13.83 23.87 -4.80
N ASP A 245 -14.64 23.59 -5.83
CA ASP A 245 -15.90 24.30 -6.08
C ASP A 245 -17.14 23.59 -5.49
N ASN A 246 -17.14 22.24 -5.44
CA ASN A 246 -18.36 21.46 -5.21
C ASN A 246 -18.29 20.49 -4.03
N TYR A 247 -17.11 20.14 -3.50
CA TYR A 247 -17.01 19.12 -2.46
C TYR A 247 -16.98 19.75 -1.07
N ASP A 248 -17.73 19.15 -0.14
CA ASP A 248 -17.69 19.55 1.27
C ASP A 248 -16.62 18.74 2.02
N PHE A 249 -15.69 19.47 2.64
CA PHE A 249 -14.61 18.91 3.45
C PHE A 249 -14.81 19.13 4.95
N VAL A 250 -15.92 19.76 5.37
CA VAL A 250 -16.24 20.03 6.77
C VAL A 250 -16.98 18.84 7.36
N VAL A 251 -16.22 17.82 7.75
CA VAL A 251 -16.78 16.54 8.24
C VAL A 251 -16.88 16.44 9.77
N GLY A 252 -16.53 17.51 10.50
CA GLY A 252 -16.50 17.52 11.96
C GLY A 252 -15.22 16.92 12.55
N LYS A 253 -15.24 16.64 13.86
CA LYS A 253 -14.12 16.00 14.56
C LYS A 253 -14.24 14.49 14.49
N ALA A 254 -13.10 13.80 14.43
CA ALA A 254 -13.07 12.36 14.59
C ALA A 254 -13.49 11.98 16.02
N GLU A 255 -14.37 10.99 16.13
CA GLU A 255 -14.79 10.38 17.40
C GLU A 255 -14.07 9.04 17.58
N TYR A 256 -13.73 8.70 18.82
CA TYR A 256 -13.23 7.37 19.14
C TYR A 256 -14.40 6.38 19.09
N ILE A 257 -14.24 5.29 18.33
CA ILE A 257 -15.20 4.19 18.21
C ILE A 257 -14.81 3.08 19.20
#